data_AF-A0A4Q5LHJ2-F1
#
_entry.id   AF-A0A4Q5LHJ2-F1
#
_cell.length_a   1.000
_cell.length_b   1.000
_cell.length_c   1.000
_cell.angle_alpha   90.00
_cell.angle_beta   90.00
_cell.angle_gamma   90.00
#
_symmetry.space_group_name_H-M   'P 1'
#
loop_
_entity.id
_entity.type
_entity.pdbx_description
1 polymer ?
#
loop_
_entity_poly.entity_id
_entity_poly.type
_entity_poly.pdbx_seq_one_letter_code
_entity_poly.pdbx_strand_id
1 'polypeptide(L)'
;MMQLLRFRRKAPMLYGFLLPLLTMLATGVGAQAQCPVAASCTPGPASNSGAGSIGMGILNVTLGTINNSTNGVQDGYKDYSCTLGTNLTVGANYALSVTTNPNADENVRVWIDLNNDGSFNATSELVFSSDSKRLHTGTLRMPLTTTLNTKLRMRVAADYFAAPVPGPCTTPQFSQTEDYAVTALANTAAPAVEFVADQTLTCSGCVQFTDQSQNAPTSWLWNFGDG
;
A
#
# COMPACT_ATOMS: atom_id res chain seq x y z
N MET A 1 -18.31 42.64 -56.90
CA MET A 1 -17.14 42.62 -57.81
C MET A 1 -16.18 41.56 -57.30
N MET A 2 -15.82 40.62 -58.16
CA MET A 2 -15.28 39.30 -57.88
C MET A 2 -13.77 39.31 -58.03
N GLN A 3 -12.99 38.78 -57.09
CA GLN A 3 -11.62 38.32 -57.36
C GLN A 3 -11.30 37.04 -56.60
N LEU A 4 -11.26 35.95 -57.36
CA LEU A 4 -10.79 34.62 -56.98
C LEU A 4 -9.26 34.59 -57.13
N LEU A 5 -8.50 34.34 -56.06
CA LEU A 5 -7.07 34.04 -56.16
C LEU A 5 -6.86 32.56 -56.45
N ARG A 6 -6.31 32.26 -57.64
CA ARG A 6 -5.84 30.92 -58.02
C ARG A 6 -4.37 30.76 -57.66
N PHE A 7 -4.04 29.84 -56.76
CA PHE A 7 -2.68 29.31 -56.62
C PHE A 7 -2.58 27.96 -57.32
N ARG A 8 -1.82 27.89 -58.42
CA ARG A 8 -1.30 26.63 -58.98
C ARG A 8 0.00 26.30 -58.25
N ARG A 9 0.05 25.17 -57.53
CA ARG A 9 1.31 24.54 -57.13
C ARG A 9 1.57 23.31 -58.00
N LYS A 10 2.76 23.28 -58.59
CA LYS A 10 3.29 22.17 -59.39
C LYS A 10 3.42 20.91 -58.53
N ALA A 11 3.06 19.76 -59.08
CA ALA A 11 3.29 18.47 -58.47
C ALA A 11 4.80 18.17 -58.35
N PRO A 12 5.31 17.70 -57.20
CA PRO A 12 6.63 17.10 -57.14
C PRO A 12 6.57 15.63 -57.58
N MET A 13 7.59 15.20 -58.30
CA MET A 13 7.88 13.80 -58.65
C MET A 13 7.83 12.92 -57.40
N LEU A 14 7.04 11.84 -57.44
CA LEU A 14 7.14 10.75 -56.48
C LEU A 14 8.45 9.99 -56.74
N TYR A 15 9.44 10.17 -55.87
CA TYR A 15 10.47 9.15 -55.67
C TYR A 15 9.89 8.09 -54.73
N GLY A 16 9.68 6.89 -55.27
CA GLY A 16 9.26 5.72 -54.51
C GLY A 16 10.37 5.29 -53.56
N PHE A 17 10.31 5.76 -52.31
CA PHE A 17 10.94 5.08 -51.19
C PHE A 17 9.93 4.07 -50.64
N LEU A 18 10.24 2.77 -50.78
CA LEU A 18 9.60 1.74 -49.97
C LEU A 18 9.90 2.08 -48.50
N LEU A 19 8.92 2.65 -47.79
CA LEU A 19 8.93 2.56 -46.33
C LEU A 19 8.64 1.09 -45.99
N PRO A 20 9.48 0.41 -45.19
CA PRO A 20 9.08 -0.86 -44.63
C PRO A 20 7.86 -0.57 -43.75
N LEU A 21 6.75 -1.25 -44.07
CA LEU A 21 5.57 -1.30 -43.21
C LEU A 21 6.01 -1.96 -41.91
N LEU A 22 6.43 -1.15 -40.94
CA LEU A 22 6.69 -1.59 -39.58
C LEU A 22 5.33 -1.96 -39.00
N THR A 23 4.96 -3.22 -39.14
CA THR A 23 3.88 -3.82 -38.35
C THR A 23 4.26 -3.61 -36.89
N MET A 24 3.68 -2.59 -36.25
CA MET A 24 3.57 -2.61 -34.80
C MET A 24 2.78 -3.87 -34.47
N LEU A 25 3.48 -4.93 -34.06
CA LEU A 25 2.89 -5.87 -33.13
C LEU A 25 2.58 -5.03 -31.91
N ALA A 26 1.34 -4.55 -31.83
CA ALA A 26 0.71 -4.34 -30.55
C ALA A 26 0.71 -5.74 -29.91
N THR A 27 1.79 -6.05 -29.20
CA THR A 27 1.72 -7.05 -28.15
C THR A 27 0.73 -6.46 -27.18
N GLY A 28 -0.56 -6.77 -27.41
CA GLY A 28 -1.51 -6.88 -26.33
C GLY A 28 -0.92 -7.94 -25.42
N VAL A 29 -0.01 -7.50 -24.54
CA VAL A 29 0.30 -8.23 -23.33
C VAL A 29 -1.02 -8.16 -22.59
N GLY A 30 -1.85 -9.18 -22.81
CA GLY A 30 -2.97 -9.44 -21.93
C GLY A 30 -2.41 -9.34 -20.53
N ALA A 31 -3.06 -8.53 -19.68
CA ALA A 31 -2.65 -8.28 -18.32
C ALA A 31 -2.50 -9.62 -17.58
N GLN A 32 -1.33 -10.25 -17.69
CA GLN A 32 -0.94 -11.30 -16.78
C GLN A 32 -0.90 -10.60 -15.43
N ALA A 33 -1.55 -11.19 -14.43
CA ALA A 33 -1.55 -10.68 -13.08
C ALA A 33 -0.09 -10.67 -12.58
N GLN A 34 0.63 -9.59 -12.85
CA GLN A 34 2.03 -9.46 -12.50
C GLN A 34 2.10 -9.42 -10.97
N CYS A 35 2.92 -10.31 -10.41
CA CYS A 35 3.23 -10.25 -8.98
C CYS A 35 3.84 -8.88 -8.65
N PRO A 36 3.72 -8.41 -7.40
CA PRO A 36 4.48 -7.24 -6.97
C PRO A 36 5.96 -7.37 -7.26
N VAL A 37 6.64 -6.23 -7.33
CA VAL A 37 8.10 -6.19 -7.33
C VAL A 37 8.61 -7.01 -6.14
N ALA A 38 9.65 -7.82 -6.39
CA ALA A 38 10.26 -8.63 -5.34
C ALA A 38 10.94 -7.70 -4.33
N ALA A 39 10.76 -7.98 -3.04
CA ALA A 39 11.48 -7.26 -2.01
C ALA A 39 13.00 -7.51 -2.15
N SER A 40 13.80 -6.48 -1.90
CA SER A 40 15.27 -6.52 -1.88
C SER A 40 15.83 -7.42 -0.78
N CYS A 41 14.97 -7.83 0.16
CA CYS A 41 15.28 -8.68 1.28
C CYS A 41 14.17 -9.72 1.55
N THR A 42 14.59 -10.90 1.97
CA THR A 42 13.71 -12.01 2.38
C THR A 42 14.01 -12.38 3.82
N PRO A 43 13.06 -12.18 4.75
CA PRO A 43 13.20 -12.65 6.13
C PRO A 43 13.39 -14.16 6.19
N GLY A 44 14.21 -14.62 7.14
CA GLY A 44 14.35 -16.05 7.44
C GLY A 44 13.21 -16.60 8.30
N PRO A 45 13.21 -17.92 8.56
CA PRO A 45 12.36 -18.51 9.59
C PRO A 45 12.77 -18.02 10.98
N ALA A 46 11.89 -18.16 11.98
CA ALA A 46 12.21 -17.84 13.37
C ALA A 46 13.54 -18.47 13.80
N SER A 47 14.44 -17.65 14.34
CA SER A 47 15.77 -18.10 14.76
C SER A 47 15.77 -18.90 16.06
N ASN A 48 14.75 -18.74 16.92
CA ASN A 48 14.62 -19.49 18.16
C ASN A 48 13.82 -20.79 17.93
N SER A 49 14.44 -21.93 18.16
CA SER A 49 13.82 -23.25 17.99
C SER A 49 12.64 -23.51 18.94
N GLY A 50 12.52 -22.75 20.03
CA GLY A 50 11.38 -22.83 20.95
C GLY A 50 10.08 -22.27 20.38
N ALA A 51 10.16 -21.43 19.33
CA ALA A 51 9.02 -20.78 18.69
C ALA A 51 7.89 -21.75 18.30
N GLY A 52 8.25 -22.87 17.66
CA GLY A 52 7.28 -23.88 17.21
C GLY A 52 6.56 -24.56 18.36
N SER A 53 7.23 -24.77 19.49
CA SER A 53 6.68 -25.46 20.67
C SER A 53 5.61 -24.67 21.40
N ILE A 54 5.64 -23.34 21.31
CA ILE A 54 4.65 -22.43 21.90
C ILE A 54 3.63 -21.92 20.88
N GLY A 55 3.71 -22.37 19.62
CA GLY A 55 2.76 -22.04 18.56
C GLY A 55 2.79 -20.57 18.14
N MET A 56 3.96 -19.92 18.23
CA MET A 56 4.15 -18.53 17.81
C MET A 56 3.85 -18.35 16.32
N GLY A 57 3.57 -17.13 15.88
CA GLY A 57 3.40 -16.82 14.47
C GLY A 57 2.17 -15.99 14.17
N ILE A 58 2.05 -15.60 12.91
CA ILE A 58 0.86 -14.97 12.37
C ILE A 58 -0.12 -16.10 12.07
N LEU A 59 -1.33 -16.07 12.63
CA LEU A 59 -2.33 -17.13 12.45
C LEU A 59 -3.50 -16.69 11.58
N ASN A 60 -3.75 -15.38 11.51
CA ASN A 60 -4.70 -14.82 10.54
C ASN A 60 -4.36 -13.37 10.20
N VAL A 61 -4.50 -13.01 8.92
CA VAL A 61 -4.45 -11.62 8.45
C VAL A 61 -5.74 -11.30 7.71
N THR A 62 -6.41 -10.20 8.08
CA THR A 62 -7.54 -9.64 7.33
C THR A 62 -7.28 -8.19 6.92
N LEU A 63 -7.53 -7.89 5.65
CA LEU A 63 -7.47 -6.54 5.08
C LEU A 63 -8.22 -6.51 3.76
N GLY A 64 -9.31 -5.75 3.69
CA GLY A 64 -10.17 -5.75 2.49
C GLY A 64 -10.66 -7.17 2.17
N THR A 65 -10.29 -7.71 1.01
CA THR A 65 -10.62 -9.09 0.61
C THR A 65 -9.62 -10.14 1.09
N ILE A 66 -8.49 -9.75 1.67
CA ILE A 66 -7.56 -10.70 2.30
C ILE A 66 -8.24 -11.22 3.57
N ASN A 67 -8.32 -12.54 3.69
CA ASN A 67 -8.59 -13.26 4.93
C ASN A 67 -7.85 -14.59 4.86
N ASN A 68 -6.64 -14.62 5.42
CA ASN A 68 -5.73 -15.76 5.28
C ASN A 68 -5.44 -16.37 6.64
N SER A 69 -5.76 -17.64 6.85
CA SER A 69 -5.39 -18.39 8.05
C SER A 69 -4.20 -19.29 7.75
N THR A 70 -3.18 -19.27 8.61
CA THR A 70 -1.91 -19.98 8.39
C THR A 70 -1.48 -20.72 9.65
N ASN A 71 -0.42 -21.53 9.56
CA ASN A 71 0.07 -22.32 10.69
C ASN A 71 1.11 -21.57 11.54
N GLY A 72 1.24 -20.26 11.38
CA GLY A 72 2.21 -19.45 12.12
C GLY A 72 3.64 -19.84 11.81
N VAL A 73 4.48 -19.89 12.84
CA VAL A 73 5.93 -20.12 12.67
C VAL A 73 6.29 -21.45 12.03
N GLN A 74 5.41 -22.45 12.06
CA GLN A 74 5.59 -23.74 11.38
C GLN A 74 5.76 -23.58 9.86
N ASP A 75 5.18 -22.52 9.31
CA ASP A 75 5.19 -22.21 7.90
C ASP A 75 6.46 -21.44 7.47
N GLY A 76 7.23 -20.92 8.44
CA GLY A 76 8.36 -20.04 8.19
C GLY A 76 7.93 -18.74 7.48
N TYR A 77 8.86 -18.04 6.85
CA TYR A 77 8.50 -16.93 5.97
C TYR A 77 7.60 -17.42 4.82
N LYS A 78 6.49 -16.72 4.56
CA LYS A 78 5.58 -17.03 3.47
C LYS A 78 5.39 -15.84 2.54
N ASP A 79 5.48 -16.11 1.25
CA ASP A 79 5.18 -15.14 0.21
C ASP A 79 3.88 -15.51 -0.50
N TYR A 80 2.79 -14.83 -0.16
CA TYR A 80 1.50 -14.92 -0.83
C TYR A 80 1.28 -13.77 -1.83
N SER A 81 2.26 -12.90 -2.05
CA SER A 81 2.09 -11.67 -2.84
C SER A 81 1.67 -11.90 -4.29
N CYS A 82 1.99 -13.05 -4.87
CA CYS A 82 1.51 -13.44 -6.19
C CYS A 82 0.05 -13.92 -6.19
N THR A 83 -0.38 -14.60 -5.13
CA THR A 83 -1.57 -15.45 -5.10
C THR A 83 -2.72 -14.86 -4.30
N LEU A 84 -2.44 -13.98 -3.33
CA LEU A 84 -3.43 -13.41 -2.43
C LEU A 84 -3.20 -11.90 -2.23
N GLY A 85 -4.27 -11.13 -2.44
CA GLY A 85 -4.23 -9.69 -2.29
C GLY A 85 -5.61 -9.04 -2.24
N THR A 86 -5.61 -7.72 -2.15
CA THR A 86 -6.82 -6.88 -2.11
C THR A 86 -6.62 -5.59 -2.90
N ASN A 87 -7.73 -4.98 -3.32
CA ASN A 87 -7.74 -3.64 -3.88
C ASN A 87 -8.16 -2.64 -2.79
N LEU A 88 -7.39 -1.56 -2.63
CA LEU A 88 -7.64 -0.50 -1.66
C LEU A 88 -7.62 0.85 -2.35
N THR A 89 -8.56 1.73 -2.00
CA THR A 89 -8.66 3.08 -2.54
C THR A 89 -7.79 4.04 -1.71
N VAL A 90 -6.99 4.88 -2.37
CA VAL A 90 -6.17 5.88 -1.66
C VAL A 90 -7.03 6.84 -0.83
N GLY A 91 -6.53 7.20 0.36
CA GLY A 91 -7.23 8.09 1.29
C GLY A 91 -8.43 7.50 2.03
N ALA A 92 -8.84 6.26 1.72
CA ALA A 92 -9.88 5.55 2.46
C ALA A 92 -9.30 4.74 3.64
N ASN A 93 -10.11 4.55 4.68
CA ASN A 93 -9.77 3.74 5.85
C ASN A 93 -10.26 2.30 5.67
N TYR A 94 -9.38 1.34 5.94
CA TYR A 94 -9.69 -0.08 5.92
C TYR A 94 -9.38 -0.69 7.27
N ALA A 95 -10.28 -1.54 7.75
CA ALA A 95 -10.00 -2.34 8.94
C ALA A 95 -8.91 -3.38 8.61
N LEU A 96 -7.88 -3.40 9.45
CA LEU A 96 -6.83 -4.41 9.46
C LEU A 96 -6.95 -5.22 10.75
N SER A 97 -6.87 -6.54 10.64
CA SER A 97 -6.72 -7.44 11.79
C SER A 97 -5.58 -8.40 11.54
N VAL A 98 -4.69 -8.53 12.52
CA VAL A 98 -3.67 -9.59 12.58
C VAL A 98 -3.85 -10.36 13.87
N THR A 99 -4.15 -11.65 13.77
CA THR A 99 -4.21 -12.56 14.91
C THR A 99 -2.89 -13.31 14.96
N THR A 100 -2.22 -13.26 16.11
CA THR A 100 -1.02 -14.03 16.38
C THR A 100 -1.34 -15.20 17.31
N ASN A 101 -0.33 -15.77 17.97
CA ASN A 101 -0.51 -16.91 18.85
C ASN A 101 -1.40 -16.59 20.09
N PRO A 102 -2.09 -17.59 20.68
CA PRO A 102 -2.94 -17.36 21.86
C PRO A 102 -2.16 -17.33 23.18
N ASN A 103 -0.87 -17.68 23.19
CA ASN A 103 -0.11 -17.99 24.40
C ASN A 103 0.73 -16.79 24.90
N ALA A 104 1.30 -16.01 23.99
CA ALA A 104 2.22 -14.91 24.25
C ALA A 104 1.83 -13.68 23.44
N ASP A 105 2.03 -12.50 24.04
CA ASP A 105 1.86 -11.25 23.32
C ASP A 105 3.01 -11.03 22.31
N GLU A 106 2.68 -10.40 21.19
CA GLU A 106 3.60 -10.12 20.09
C GLU A 106 3.57 -8.64 19.72
N ASN A 107 4.60 -8.18 19.02
CA ASN A 107 4.65 -6.91 18.32
C ASN A 107 4.45 -7.17 16.83
N VAL A 108 3.54 -6.44 16.19
CA VAL A 108 3.25 -6.52 14.75
C VAL A 108 3.61 -5.21 14.07
N ARG A 109 4.22 -5.33 12.88
CA ARG A 109 4.48 -4.23 11.96
C ARG A 109 4.00 -4.63 10.57
N VAL A 110 3.40 -3.68 9.86
CA VAL A 110 2.98 -3.88 8.47
C VAL A 110 3.54 -2.77 7.61
N TRP A 111 4.24 -3.15 6.54
CA TRP A 111 4.72 -2.23 5.52
C TRP A 111 4.03 -2.51 4.20
N ILE A 112 3.91 -1.49 3.35
CA ILE A 112 3.58 -1.63 1.94
C ILE A 112 4.68 -0.92 1.16
N ASP A 113 5.24 -1.57 0.13
CA ASP A 113 6.15 -0.92 -0.83
C ASP A 113 5.32 0.07 -1.66
N LEU A 114 5.18 1.30 -1.15
CA LEU A 114 4.23 2.29 -1.64
C LEU A 114 4.71 2.90 -2.96
N ASN A 115 6.02 2.99 -3.14
CA ASN A 115 6.66 3.54 -4.34
C ASN A 115 7.02 2.45 -5.37
N ASN A 116 6.76 1.16 -5.06
CA ASN A 116 6.98 0.00 -5.92
C ASN A 116 8.45 -0.13 -6.36
N ASP A 117 9.40 0.21 -5.49
CA ASP A 117 10.84 0.18 -5.79
C ASP A 117 11.53 -1.12 -5.33
N GLY A 118 10.78 -2.02 -4.69
CA GLY A 118 11.27 -3.28 -4.15
C GLY A 118 11.96 -3.16 -2.80
N SER A 119 11.99 -1.99 -2.17
CA SER A 119 12.68 -1.76 -0.90
C SER A 119 11.75 -1.13 0.13
N PHE A 120 11.50 -1.86 1.22
CA PHE A 120 10.72 -1.34 2.33
C PHE A 120 11.48 -0.26 3.13
N ASN A 121 10.99 0.97 3.10
CA ASN A 121 11.40 2.02 4.02
C ASN A 121 10.78 1.81 5.41
N ALA A 122 11.60 1.64 6.44
CA ALA A 122 11.13 1.32 7.78
C ALA A 122 10.18 2.37 8.40
N THR A 123 10.17 3.61 7.90
CA THR A 123 9.35 4.71 8.43
C THR A 123 8.27 5.16 7.44
N SER A 124 8.63 5.53 6.21
CA SER A 124 7.66 6.10 5.26
C SER A 124 6.68 5.08 4.70
N GLU A 125 6.99 3.79 4.80
CA GLU A 125 6.18 2.69 4.29
C GLU A 125 5.58 1.83 5.38
N LEU A 126 5.83 2.16 6.66
CA LEU A 126 5.16 1.54 7.79
C LEU A 126 3.72 2.04 7.86
N VAL A 127 2.77 1.18 7.50
CA VAL A 127 1.33 1.53 7.43
C VAL A 127 0.55 1.09 8.66
N PHE A 128 1.11 0.21 9.49
CA PHE A 128 0.52 -0.19 10.77
C PHE A 128 1.56 -0.70 11.75
N SER A 129 1.37 -0.39 13.03
CA SER A 129 2.15 -0.91 14.15
C SER A 129 1.23 -1.18 15.33
N SER A 130 1.43 -2.31 16.01
CA SER A 130 0.76 -2.60 17.27
C SER A 130 1.65 -3.48 18.14
N ASP A 131 1.75 -3.14 19.42
CA ASP A 131 2.65 -3.80 20.35
C ASP A 131 1.91 -4.59 21.42
N SER A 132 2.57 -5.62 21.94
CA SER A 132 2.17 -6.42 23.10
C SER A 132 0.71 -6.88 23.09
N LYS A 133 0.27 -7.52 22.00
CA LYS A 133 -1.08 -8.10 21.87
C LYS A 133 -1.04 -9.47 21.19
N ARG A 134 -2.16 -10.18 21.26
CA ARG A 134 -2.45 -11.41 20.50
C ARG A 134 -3.41 -11.16 19.33
N LEU A 135 -4.19 -10.08 19.43
CA LEU A 135 -5.10 -9.59 18.40
C LEU A 135 -4.76 -8.12 18.13
N HIS A 136 -4.31 -7.85 16.92
CA HIS A 136 -3.88 -6.53 16.48
C HIS A 136 -4.90 -5.98 15.50
N THR A 137 -5.77 -5.12 15.98
CA THR A 137 -6.77 -4.43 15.15
C THR A 137 -6.44 -2.96 15.00
N GLY A 138 -6.67 -2.41 13.82
CA GLY A 138 -6.61 -0.97 13.61
C GLY A 138 -7.12 -0.56 12.24
N THR A 139 -6.93 0.70 11.91
CA THR A 139 -7.27 1.25 10.60
C THR A 139 -6.01 1.49 9.80
N LEU A 140 -5.98 0.93 8.60
CA LEU A 140 -4.97 1.19 7.59
C LEU A 140 -5.53 2.22 6.61
N ARG A 141 -4.82 3.34 6.42
CA ARG A 141 -5.15 4.35 5.43
C ARG A 141 -4.08 4.40 4.36
N MET A 142 -4.47 4.15 3.11
CA MET A 142 -3.54 4.21 1.97
C MET A 142 -3.09 5.65 1.72
N PRO A 143 -1.77 5.96 1.74
CA PRO A 143 -1.27 7.31 1.47
C PRO A 143 -1.62 7.79 0.05
N LEU A 144 -1.79 9.11 -0.12
CA LEU A 144 -2.15 9.69 -1.42
C LEU A 144 -1.02 9.62 -2.45
N THR A 145 0.22 9.45 -1.99
CA THR A 145 1.43 9.31 -2.81
C THR A 145 1.67 7.87 -3.28
N THR A 146 0.77 6.94 -2.98
CA THR A 146 0.93 5.53 -3.32
C THR A 146 0.89 5.32 -4.84
N THR A 147 1.78 4.46 -5.34
CA THR A 147 1.78 4.04 -6.75
C THR A 147 0.49 3.31 -7.10
N LEU A 148 -0.24 3.82 -8.11
CA LEU A 148 -1.58 3.34 -8.45
C LEU A 148 -1.56 2.24 -9.51
N ASN A 149 -2.63 1.42 -9.50
CA ASN A 149 -2.97 0.44 -10.54
C ASN A 149 -1.87 -0.60 -10.82
N THR A 150 -1.04 -0.88 -9.83
CA THR A 150 -0.05 -1.96 -9.84
C THR A 150 -0.14 -2.74 -8.54
N LYS A 151 0.23 -4.02 -8.55
CA LYS A 151 0.33 -4.79 -7.31
C LYS A 151 1.56 -4.34 -6.55
N LEU A 152 1.35 -3.87 -5.33
CA LEU A 152 2.37 -3.51 -4.35
C LEU A 152 2.54 -4.64 -3.36
N ARG A 153 3.76 -4.80 -2.84
CA ARG A 153 4.05 -5.82 -1.83
C ARG A 153 3.70 -5.27 -0.45
N MET A 154 2.83 -5.97 0.26
CA MET A 154 2.58 -5.75 1.68
C MET A 154 3.37 -6.80 2.47
N ARG A 155 4.03 -6.40 3.55
CA ARG A 155 4.74 -7.29 4.47
C ARG A 155 4.17 -7.15 5.87
N VAL A 156 3.71 -8.24 6.44
CA VAL A 156 3.25 -8.36 7.83
C VAL A 156 4.32 -9.12 8.61
N ALA A 157 4.99 -8.47 9.56
CA ALA A 157 5.99 -9.11 10.42
C ALA A 157 5.53 -9.06 11.87
N ALA A 158 5.71 -10.17 12.57
CA ALA A 158 5.45 -10.30 13.99
C ALA A 158 6.69 -10.82 14.72
N ASP A 159 6.80 -10.51 16.02
CA ASP A 159 7.75 -11.16 16.93
C ASP A 159 7.27 -11.07 18.38
N TYR A 160 7.83 -11.89 19.26
CA TYR A 160 7.54 -11.88 20.69
C TYR A 160 7.70 -10.47 21.28
N PHE A 161 6.80 -10.05 22.17
CA PHE A 161 6.75 -8.66 22.64
C PHE A 161 8.06 -8.15 23.25
N ALA A 162 8.87 -9.05 23.85
CA ALA A 162 10.16 -8.72 24.46
C ALA A 162 11.38 -9.04 23.56
N ALA A 163 11.15 -9.53 22.34
CA ALA A 163 12.18 -9.62 21.30
C ALA A 163 12.41 -8.23 20.66
N PRO A 164 13.48 -8.03 19.88
CA PRO A 164 13.64 -6.82 19.08
C PRO A 164 12.40 -6.58 18.21
N VAL A 165 11.98 -5.31 18.11
CA VAL A 165 10.84 -4.92 17.27
C VAL A 165 11.08 -5.37 15.83
N PRO A 166 10.12 -6.02 15.16
CA PRO A 166 10.28 -6.46 13.78
C PRO A 166 10.66 -5.29 12.87
N GLY A 167 11.70 -5.49 12.05
CA GLY A 167 12.03 -4.64 10.91
C GLY A 167 11.58 -5.29 9.59
N PRO A 168 11.51 -4.53 8.49
CA PRO A 168 11.01 -5.06 7.24
C PRO A 168 11.92 -6.13 6.63
N CYS A 169 13.22 -6.12 6.94
CA CYS A 169 14.22 -7.06 6.43
C CYS A 169 14.85 -7.94 7.51
N THR A 170 14.28 -7.97 8.71
CA THR A 170 14.85 -8.72 9.83
C THR A 170 14.20 -10.09 9.94
N THR A 171 15.01 -11.12 10.21
CA THR A 171 14.50 -12.43 10.59
C THR A 171 13.96 -12.38 12.03
N PRO A 172 12.71 -12.81 12.29
CA PRO A 172 12.16 -12.82 13.64
C PRO A 172 12.88 -13.83 14.55
N GLN A 173 12.83 -13.60 15.85
CA GLN A 173 13.32 -14.53 16.85
C GLN A 173 12.32 -15.64 17.12
N PHE A 174 11.06 -15.31 17.32
CA PHE A 174 10.05 -16.29 17.75
C PHE A 174 8.88 -16.45 16.80
N SER A 175 8.59 -15.48 15.94
CA SER A 175 7.36 -15.49 15.14
C SER A 175 7.66 -15.56 13.64
N GLN A 176 6.86 -14.88 12.84
CA GLN A 176 6.79 -15.10 11.40
C GLN A 176 6.73 -13.77 10.63
N THR A 177 7.04 -13.85 9.35
CA THR A 177 6.76 -12.77 8.39
C THR A 177 6.01 -13.34 7.19
N GLU A 178 4.97 -12.64 6.75
CA GLU A 178 4.12 -13.01 5.62
C GLU A 178 3.97 -11.83 4.65
N ASP A 179 4.13 -12.09 3.36
CA ASP A 179 3.96 -11.11 2.30
C ASP A 179 2.65 -11.33 1.53
N TYR A 180 1.97 -10.24 1.15
CA TYR A 180 0.69 -10.21 0.44
C TYR A 180 0.73 -9.14 -0.66
N ALA A 181 -0.29 -9.07 -1.51
CA ALA A 181 -0.45 -7.99 -2.48
C ALA A 181 -1.53 -6.96 -2.08
N VAL A 182 -1.23 -5.70 -2.34
CA VAL A 182 -2.20 -4.60 -2.31
C VAL A 182 -2.17 -3.89 -3.65
N THR A 183 -3.32 -3.69 -4.29
CA THR A 183 -3.42 -2.81 -5.46
C THR A 183 -4.08 -1.51 -5.03
N ALA A 184 -3.34 -0.41 -5.11
CA ALA A 184 -3.87 0.92 -4.80
C ALA A 184 -4.69 1.45 -5.99
N LEU A 185 -5.92 1.84 -5.74
CA LEU A 185 -6.83 2.44 -6.71
C LEU A 185 -6.98 3.93 -6.43
N ALA A 186 -7.14 4.72 -7.50
CA ALA A 186 -7.46 6.13 -7.38
C ALA A 186 -8.78 6.33 -6.65
N ASN A 187 -8.85 7.33 -5.78
CA ASN A 187 -10.13 7.78 -5.24
C ASN A 187 -10.80 8.71 -6.23
N THR A 188 -11.93 8.29 -6.79
CA THR A 188 -12.70 9.08 -7.76
C THR A 188 -13.89 9.79 -7.11
N ALA A 189 -14.12 9.61 -5.81
CA ALA A 189 -15.15 10.34 -5.09
C ALA A 189 -14.71 11.79 -4.85
N ALA A 190 -15.67 12.71 -4.85
CA ALA A 190 -15.40 14.10 -4.50
C ALA A 190 -14.89 14.18 -3.04
N PRO A 191 -13.90 15.05 -2.73
CA PRO A 191 -13.48 15.29 -1.37
C PRO A 191 -14.67 15.63 -0.48
N ALA A 192 -14.80 14.92 0.64
CA ALA A 192 -15.81 15.23 1.65
C ALA A 192 -15.12 15.98 2.78
N VAL A 193 -15.50 17.24 2.97
CA VAL A 193 -14.91 18.09 4.02
C VAL A 193 -15.44 17.67 5.39
N GLU A 194 -14.55 17.51 6.35
CA GLU A 194 -14.89 17.28 7.76
C GLU A 194 -13.73 17.75 8.63
N PHE A 195 -14.03 18.30 9.81
CA PHE A 195 -13.01 18.69 10.77
C PHE A 195 -13.57 18.76 12.19
N VAL A 196 -12.69 18.62 13.17
CA VAL A 196 -13.05 18.84 14.58
C VAL A 196 -12.17 19.92 15.18
N ALA A 197 -12.74 20.73 16.06
CA ALA A 197 -12.00 21.64 16.92
C ALA A 197 -11.90 21.01 18.32
N ASP A 198 -10.75 21.14 18.96
CA ASP A 198 -10.56 20.69 20.35
C ASP A 198 -11.41 21.50 21.34
N GLN A 199 -11.66 22.77 21.02
CA GLN A 199 -12.50 23.69 21.77
C GLN A 199 -13.32 24.57 20.83
N THR A 200 -14.57 24.83 21.19
CA THR A 200 -15.48 25.72 20.43
C THR A 200 -15.62 27.10 21.06
N LEU A 201 -15.04 27.32 22.25
CA LEU A 201 -15.03 28.59 22.95
C LEU A 201 -13.71 28.72 23.72
N THR A 202 -13.01 29.84 23.52
CA THR A 202 -11.81 30.18 24.28
C THR A 202 -11.71 31.70 24.45
N CYS A 203 -11.23 32.16 25.60
CA CYS A 203 -11.08 33.60 25.90
C CYS A 203 -9.65 34.11 25.67
N SER A 204 -8.65 33.22 25.59
CA SER A 204 -7.24 33.58 25.37
C SER A 204 -6.37 32.40 24.91
N GLY A 205 -6.96 31.29 24.47
CA GLY A 205 -6.24 30.06 24.14
C GLY A 205 -6.13 29.83 22.63
N CYS A 206 -5.23 28.92 22.26
CA CYS A 206 -5.18 28.38 20.90
C CYS A 206 -6.29 27.35 20.72
N VAL A 207 -7.00 27.39 19.59
CA VAL A 207 -7.89 26.32 19.13
C VAL A 207 -7.14 25.46 18.13
N GLN A 208 -7.15 24.15 18.33
CA GLN A 208 -6.57 23.18 17.39
C GLN A 208 -7.68 22.58 16.52
N PHE A 209 -7.54 22.75 15.21
CA PHE A 209 -8.40 22.09 14.23
C PHE A 209 -7.72 20.83 13.71
N THR A 210 -8.44 19.72 13.73
CA THR A 210 -8.01 18.46 13.13
C THR A 210 -8.84 18.21 11.88
N ASP A 211 -8.17 18.15 10.72
CA ASP A 211 -8.78 17.71 9.48
C ASP A 211 -9.26 16.26 9.61
N GLN A 212 -10.51 16.02 9.23
CA GLN A 212 -11.12 14.70 9.13
C GLN A 212 -11.67 14.46 7.71
N SER A 213 -11.25 15.27 6.74
CA SER A 213 -11.74 15.21 5.38
C SER A 213 -11.49 13.83 4.76
N GLN A 214 -12.49 13.34 4.04
CA GLN A 214 -12.46 12.04 3.37
C GLN A 214 -12.29 12.22 1.86
N ASN A 215 -12.06 11.10 1.17
CA ASN A 215 -11.91 11.06 -0.29
C ASN A 215 -10.70 11.83 -0.84
N ALA A 216 -9.57 11.75 -0.14
CA ALA A 216 -8.27 12.19 -0.64
C ALA A 216 -8.19 13.66 -1.12
N PRO A 217 -8.64 14.66 -0.33
CA PRO A 217 -8.38 16.07 -0.67
C PRO A 217 -6.88 16.34 -0.84
N THR A 218 -6.54 17.16 -1.83
CA THR A 218 -5.15 17.57 -2.11
C THR A 218 -4.84 18.99 -1.64
N SER A 219 -5.86 19.75 -1.22
CA SER A 219 -5.72 21.13 -0.76
C SER A 219 -6.89 21.49 0.16
N TRP A 220 -6.60 22.32 1.16
CA TRP A 220 -7.60 22.87 2.08
C TRP A 220 -7.53 24.38 2.06
N LEU A 221 -8.70 25.01 2.08
CA LEU A 221 -8.85 26.45 2.29
C LEU A 221 -9.54 26.64 3.63
N TRP A 222 -8.81 27.18 4.61
CA TRP A 222 -9.36 27.55 5.90
C TRP A 222 -9.70 29.04 5.91
N ASN A 223 -10.91 29.38 6.36
CA ASN A 223 -11.35 30.74 6.57
C ASN A 223 -11.96 30.82 7.97
N PHE A 224 -11.30 31.54 8.88
CA PHE A 224 -11.74 31.69 10.26
C PHE A 224 -12.76 32.85 10.44
N GLY A 225 -13.00 33.63 9.38
CA GLY A 225 -14.00 34.70 9.35
C GLY A 225 -13.55 36.00 10.02
N ASP A 226 -12.28 36.12 10.42
CA ASP A 226 -11.71 37.26 11.13
C ASP A 226 -10.84 38.18 10.26
N GLY A 227 -10.58 37.82 9.00
CA GLY A 227 -10.00 38.69 7.95
C GLY A 227 -8.52 38.47 7.70
#